data_AF-A0A1V5Z3J4-F1
#
_entry.id   AF-A0A1V5Z3J4-F1
#
_cell.length_a   1.000
_cell.length_b   1.000
_cell.length_c   1.000
_cell.angle_alpha   90.00
_cell.angle_beta   90.00
_cell.angle_gamma   90.00
#
_symmetry.space_group_name_H-M   'P 1'
#
loop_
_entity.id
_entity.type
_entity.pdbx_description
1 polymer ?
#
loop_
_entity_poly.entity_id
_entity_poly.type
_entity_poly.pdbx_seq_one_letter_code
_entity_poly.pdbx_strand_id
1 'polypeptide(L)'
;MESFSLWYNNLPPGGAATCALSPVKALPLVEAPVRNPVLIVNGVSLRFPVEIPCGASLEFQDMNTCVLYGKKGEELARVTPEGGPLMLEPGDNQVSFACDANPEAPARARVTIGTFGEPLTGE
;
A
#
# COMPACT_ATOMS: atom_id res chain seq x y z
N MET A 1 -13.73 5.21 26.63
CA MET A 1 -13.43 6.66 26.57
C MET A 1 -12.48 6.85 25.41
N GLU A 2 -12.96 7.38 24.30
CA GLU A 2 -12.08 7.72 23.17
C GLU A 2 -11.35 9.01 23.54
N SER A 3 -10.02 8.95 23.67
CA SER A 3 -9.19 10.10 24.00
C SER A 3 -8.19 10.36 22.88
N PHE A 4 -7.97 11.63 22.57
CA PHE A 4 -6.89 12.10 21.70
C PHE A 4 -5.85 12.79 22.58
N SER A 5 -4.62 12.29 22.54
CA SER A 5 -3.53 12.75 23.40
C SER A 5 -2.34 13.19 22.55
N LEU A 6 -1.67 14.25 22.99
CA LEU A 6 -0.46 14.78 22.38
C LEU A 6 0.71 14.62 23.35
N TRP A 7 1.86 14.20 22.83
CA TRP A 7 3.09 14.07 23.60
C TRP A 7 4.20 14.88 22.97
N TYR A 8 4.85 15.70 23.78
CA TYR A 8 6.05 16.46 23.44
C TYR A 8 7.24 15.82 24.13
N ASN A 9 8.07 15.12 23.36
CA ASN A 9 9.26 14.46 23.87
C ASN A 9 10.51 15.31 23.58
N ASN A 10 11.52 15.23 24.47
CA ASN A 10 12.82 15.88 24.33
C ASN A 10 12.76 17.41 24.11
N LEU A 11 11.86 18.12 24.79
CA LEU A 11 11.87 19.58 24.76
C LEU A 11 13.12 20.14 25.46
N PRO A 12 13.81 21.12 24.86
CA PRO A 12 14.98 21.73 25.48
C PRO A 12 14.58 22.46 26.78
N PRO A 13 15.41 22.37 27.85
CA PRO A 13 15.15 23.09 29.10
C PRO A 13 14.98 24.60 28.86
N GLY A 14 13.86 25.17 29.34
CA GLY A 14 13.55 26.59 29.18
C GLY A 14 13.11 27.01 27.78
N GLY A 15 12.96 26.07 26.83
CA GLY A 15 12.45 26.35 25.49
C GLY A 15 10.91 26.45 25.43
N ALA A 16 10.40 27.10 24.39
CA ALA A 16 8.97 27.15 24.08
C ALA A 16 8.66 26.25 22.87
N ALA A 17 7.47 25.63 22.87
CA ALA A 17 6.96 24.85 21.76
C ALA A 17 5.53 25.29 21.43
N THR A 18 5.20 25.41 20.13
CA THR A 18 3.86 25.77 19.66
C THR A 18 3.23 24.59 18.92
N CYS A 19 2.01 24.21 19.33
CA CYS A 19 1.19 23.22 18.63
C CYS A 19 0.05 23.93 17.90
N ALA A 20 -0.01 23.84 16.58
CA ALA A 20 -1.20 24.23 15.83
C ALA A 20 -2.00 22.97 15.49
N LEU A 21 -3.26 22.92 15.93
CA LEU A 21 -4.17 21.80 15.68
C LEU A 21 -5.40 22.32 14.95
N SER A 22 -5.67 21.77 13.77
CA SER A 22 -6.92 22.03 13.05
C SER A 22 -7.23 20.93 12.05
N PRO A 23 -8.52 20.64 11.80
CA PRO A 23 -9.54 20.24 12.77
C PRO A 23 -9.36 18.77 13.19
N VAL A 24 -9.59 18.47 14.48
CA VAL A 24 -9.70 17.08 14.96
C VAL A 24 -11.14 16.64 14.74
N LYS A 25 -11.35 15.71 13.79
CA LYS A 25 -12.68 15.17 13.46
C LYS A 25 -12.72 13.70 13.82
N ALA A 26 -13.72 13.31 14.62
CA ALA A 26 -14.11 11.92 14.76
C ALA A 26 -14.88 11.53 13.49
N LEU A 27 -14.14 11.13 12.46
CA LEU A 27 -14.74 10.58 11.24
C LEU A 27 -15.10 9.12 11.51
N PRO A 28 -16.25 8.63 11.02
CA PRO A 28 -16.57 7.22 11.11
C PRO A 28 -15.44 6.42 10.45
N LEU A 29 -15.03 5.33 11.10
CA LEU A 29 -14.12 4.38 10.48
C LEU A 29 -14.89 3.69 9.36
N VAL A 30 -14.51 3.99 8.12
CA VAL A 30 -15.06 3.33 6.93
C VAL A 30 -13.99 2.36 6.44
N GLU A 31 -14.33 1.07 6.38
CA GLU A 31 -13.47 0.11 5.69
C GLU A 31 -13.52 0.39 4.19
N ALA A 32 -12.38 0.79 3.64
CA ALA A 32 -12.19 1.06 2.22
C ALA A 32 -11.22 0.00 1.66
N PRO A 33 -11.70 -1.20 1.32
CA PRO A 33 -10.84 -2.24 0.80
C PRO A 33 -10.31 -1.86 -0.58
N VAL A 34 -9.11 -2.35 -0.90
CA VAL A 34 -8.55 -2.21 -2.26
C VAL A 34 -9.14 -3.32 -3.12
N ARG A 35 -9.89 -2.95 -4.15
CA ARG A 35 -10.58 -3.89 -5.04
C ARG A 35 -9.89 -3.99 -6.38
N ASN A 36 -9.63 -5.21 -6.81
CA ASN A 36 -9.05 -5.52 -8.11
C ASN A 36 -7.81 -4.65 -8.45
N PRO A 37 -6.79 -4.60 -7.58
CA PRO A 37 -5.65 -3.73 -7.82
C PRO A 37 -4.95 -4.10 -9.13
N VAL A 38 -4.40 -3.07 -9.78
CA VAL A 38 -3.62 -3.18 -11.00
C VAL A 38 -2.29 -2.49 -10.77
N LEU A 39 -1.20 -3.23 -10.95
CA LEU A 39 0.14 -2.69 -11.00
C LEU A 39 0.56 -2.56 -12.46
N ILE A 40 1.06 -1.38 -12.83
CA ILE A 40 1.50 -1.09 -14.19
C ILE A 40 2.97 -0.69 -14.12
N VAL A 41 3.82 -1.43 -14.83
CA VAL A 41 5.26 -1.18 -14.92
C VAL A 41 5.63 -1.05 -16.40
N ASN A 42 6.21 0.09 -16.78
CA ASN A 42 6.61 0.39 -18.16
C ASN A 42 5.50 0.11 -19.20
N GLY A 43 4.26 0.44 -18.85
CA GLY A 43 3.07 0.21 -19.70
C GLY A 43 2.49 -1.20 -19.65
N VAL A 44 3.18 -2.19 -19.06
CA VAL A 44 2.65 -3.55 -18.86
C VAL A 44 1.77 -3.56 -17.62
N SER A 45 0.55 -4.06 -17.77
CA SER A 45 -0.44 -4.14 -16.68
C SER A 45 -0.55 -5.56 -16.13
N LEU A 46 -0.57 -5.68 -14.80
CA LEU A 46 -0.88 -6.90 -14.06
C LEU A 46 -2.01 -6.62 -13.06
N ARG A 47 -3.14 -7.30 -13.24
CA ARG A 47 -4.33 -7.19 -12.40
C ARG A 47 -4.37 -8.33 -11.39
N PHE A 48 -4.79 -8.02 -10.18
CA PHE A 48 -5.03 -9.00 -9.13
C PHE A 48 -6.53 -9.05 -8.83
N PRO A 49 -7.27 -10.09 -9.29
CA PRO A 49 -8.73 -10.16 -9.17
C PRO A 49 -9.16 -10.53 -7.74
N VAL A 50 -8.92 -9.64 -6.78
CA VAL A 50 -9.16 -9.86 -5.35
C VAL A 50 -9.58 -8.56 -4.65
N GLU A 51 -10.31 -8.70 -3.55
CA GLU A 51 -10.54 -7.62 -2.59
C GLU A 51 -9.54 -7.76 -1.42
N ILE A 52 -8.76 -6.71 -1.14
CA ILE A 52 -7.81 -6.66 -0.03
C ILE A 52 -8.45 -5.85 1.12
N PRO A 53 -8.84 -6.50 2.23
CA PRO A 53 -9.40 -5.81 3.39
C PRO A 53 -8.44 -4.80 4.02
N CYS A 54 -8.95 -3.85 4.80
CA CYS A 54 -8.10 -2.93 5.55
C CYS A 54 -7.16 -3.68 6.51
N GLY A 55 -5.86 -3.41 6.42
CA GLY A 55 -4.83 -4.06 7.23
C GLY A 55 -4.35 -5.43 6.70
N ALA A 56 -4.91 -5.93 5.60
CA ALA A 56 -4.40 -7.09 4.88
C ALA A 56 -3.26 -6.70 3.91
N SER A 57 -2.51 -7.70 3.43
CA SER A 57 -1.47 -7.54 2.41
C SER A 57 -1.63 -8.58 1.30
N LEU A 58 -1.35 -8.18 0.06
CA LEU A 58 -1.20 -9.09 -1.06
C LEU A 58 0.30 -9.18 -1.40
N GLU A 59 0.86 -10.38 -1.33
CA GLU A 59 2.25 -10.64 -1.68
C GLU A 59 2.31 -11.35 -3.03
N PHE A 60 3.06 -10.78 -3.96
CA PHE A 60 3.25 -11.32 -5.32
C PHE A 60 4.74 -11.52 -5.55
N GLN A 61 5.14 -12.74 -5.85
CA GLN A 61 6.50 -13.10 -6.22
C GLN A 61 6.59 -13.46 -7.71
N ASP A 62 5.62 -14.21 -8.21
CA ASP A 62 5.49 -14.59 -9.62
C ASP A 62 4.04 -15.03 -9.92
N MET A 63 3.76 -15.41 -11.16
CA MET A 63 2.41 -15.81 -11.60
C MET A 63 1.83 -17.04 -10.87
N ASN A 64 2.68 -17.85 -10.22
CA ASN A 64 2.28 -19.02 -9.45
C ASN A 64 2.24 -18.75 -7.93
N THR A 65 2.93 -17.70 -7.49
CA THR A 65 3.08 -17.33 -6.08
C THR A 65 2.48 -15.94 -5.83
N CYS A 66 1.19 -15.92 -5.53
CA CYS A 66 0.48 -14.73 -5.10
C CYS A 66 -0.52 -15.05 -3.99
N VAL A 67 -0.32 -14.46 -2.81
CA VAL A 67 -1.04 -14.82 -1.58
C VAL A 67 -1.59 -13.58 -0.89
N LEU A 68 -2.87 -13.63 -0.54
CA LEU A 68 -3.53 -12.62 0.29
C LEU A 68 -3.40 -13.04 1.76
N TYR A 69 -2.79 -12.18 2.56
CA TYR A 69 -2.66 -12.33 4.01
C TYR A 69 -3.59 -11.37 4.75
N GLY A 70 -4.23 -11.87 5.80
CA GLY A 70 -5.05 -11.07 6.70
C GLY A 70 -4.20 -10.25 7.67
N LYS A 71 -4.89 -9.41 8.46
CA LYS A 71 -4.24 -8.49 9.41
C LYS A 71 -3.44 -9.16 10.53
N LYS A 72 -3.58 -10.47 10.73
CA LYS A 72 -2.78 -11.26 11.69
C LYS A 72 -1.74 -12.13 10.99
N GLY A 73 -1.54 -11.96 9.68
CA GLY A 73 -0.63 -12.76 8.86
C GLY A 73 -1.17 -14.13 8.44
N GLU A 74 -2.47 -14.39 8.64
CA GLU A 74 -3.13 -15.61 8.19
C GLU A 74 -3.31 -15.62 6.67
N GLU A 75 -3.05 -16.74 6.00
CA GLU A 75 -3.37 -16.91 4.57
C GLU A 75 -4.90 -16.90 4.39
N LEU A 76 -5.42 -15.91 3.67
CA LEU A 76 -6.84 -15.78 3.36
C LEU A 76 -7.18 -16.41 2.01
N ALA A 77 -6.31 -16.24 1.02
CA ALA A 77 -6.52 -16.75 -0.33
C ALA A 77 -5.21 -16.82 -1.12
N ARG A 78 -5.19 -17.69 -2.13
CA ARG A 78 -4.23 -17.65 -3.24
C ARG A 78 -4.90 -16.99 -4.43
N VAL A 79 -4.22 -16.03 -5.04
CA VAL A 79 -4.76 -15.21 -6.13
C VAL A 79 -4.04 -15.59 -7.41
N THR A 80 -4.77 -15.73 -8.52
CA THR A 80 -4.16 -15.88 -9.85
C THR A 80 -4.17 -14.52 -10.54
N PRO A 81 -3.01 -13.87 -10.73
CA PRO A 81 -2.95 -12.60 -11.43
C PRO A 81 -3.31 -12.73 -12.92
N GLU A 82 -3.83 -11.65 -13.49
CA GLU A 82 -4.26 -11.56 -14.89
C GLU A 82 -3.45 -10.48 -15.59
N GLY A 83 -2.72 -10.83 -16.66
CA GLY A 83 -1.95 -9.85 -17.43
C GLY A 83 -0.53 -10.29 -17.74
N GLY A 84 0.32 -9.31 -18.06
CA GLY A 84 1.67 -9.53 -18.54
C GLY A 84 2.70 -9.64 -17.41
N PRO A 85 3.82 -10.35 -17.64
CA PRO A 85 4.90 -10.39 -16.68
C PRO A 85 5.44 -8.97 -16.47
N LEU A 86 5.47 -8.51 -15.21
CA LEU A 86 6.07 -7.24 -14.87
C LEU A 86 7.59 -7.39 -14.90
N MET A 87 8.25 -6.58 -15.72
CA MET A 87 9.71 -6.55 -15.84
C MET A 87 10.20 -5.15 -15.52
N LEU A 88 11.22 -5.08 -14.66
CA LEU A 88 11.95 -3.85 -14.40
C LEU A 88 13.20 -3.83 -15.28
N GLU A 89 13.47 -2.67 -15.86
CA GLU A 89 14.66 -2.43 -16.68
C GLU A 89 15.74 -1.72 -15.85
N PRO A 90 17.02 -1.79 -16.23
CA PRO A 90 18.04 -0.94 -15.64
C PRO A 90 17.69 0.55 -15.79
N GLY A 91 17.89 1.32 -14.72
CA GLY A 91 17.58 2.75 -14.70
C GLY A 91 16.14 3.07 -14.31
N ASP A 92 15.58 4.11 -14.90
CA ASP A 92 14.27 4.65 -14.53
C ASP A 92 13.14 3.75 -15.03
N ASN A 93 12.21 3.41 -14.13
CA ASN A 93 11.02 2.63 -14.43
C ASN A 93 9.76 3.41 -14.09
N GLN A 94 8.80 3.44 -15.01
CA GLN A 94 7.51 4.05 -14.74
C GLN A 94 6.60 3.06 -14.03
N VAL A 95 6.24 3.37 -12.78
CA VAL A 95 5.34 2.56 -11.97
C VAL A 95 4.06 3.35 -11.68
N SER A 96 2.92 2.72 -11.91
CA SER A 96 1.64 3.25 -11.46
C SER A 96 0.77 2.16 -10.86
N PHE A 97 -0.12 2.58 -9.96
CA PHE A 97 -1.04 1.72 -9.25
C PHE A 97 -2.45 2.23 -9.46
N ALA A 98 -3.38 1.30 -9.71
CA ALA A 98 -4.80 1.55 -9.79
C ALA A 98 -5.57 0.47 -9.02
N CYS A 99 -6.83 0.76 -8.71
CA CYS A 99 -7.80 -0.18 -8.18
C CYS A 99 -9.21 0.34 -8.52
N ASP A 100 -10.23 -0.48 -8.32
CA ASP A 100 -11.60 -0.02 -8.57
C ASP A 100 -11.92 1.20 -7.70
N ALA A 101 -12.40 2.26 -8.34
CA ALA A 101 -12.72 3.50 -7.65
C ALA A 101 -13.98 3.34 -6.79
N ASN A 102 -13.90 3.80 -5.55
CA ASN A 102 -15.06 4.06 -4.72
C ASN A 102 -15.04 5.55 -4.30
N PRO A 103 -15.86 6.41 -4.94
CA PRO A 103 -15.89 7.84 -4.65
C PRO A 103 -16.27 8.18 -3.20
N GLU A 104 -17.04 7.31 -2.55
CA GLU A 104 -17.49 7.51 -1.16
C GLU A 104 -16.43 7.11 -0.14
N ALA A 105 -15.53 6.20 -0.52
CA ALA A 105 -14.49 5.66 0.33
C ALA A 105 -13.23 5.34 -0.49
N PRO A 106 -12.40 6.35 -0.82
CA PRO A 106 -11.21 6.13 -1.63
C PRO A 106 -10.22 5.22 -0.89
N ALA A 107 -9.92 4.07 -1.49
CA ALA A 107 -8.97 3.12 -0.94
C ALA A 107 -7.54 3.71 -0.96
N ARG A 108 -6.72 3.28 0.01
CA ARG A 108 -5.30 3.61 0.08
C ARG A 108 -4.50 2.32 0.17
N ALA A 109 -3.45 2.23 -0.64
CA ALA A 109 -2.53 1.12 -0.63
C ALA A 109 -1.09 1.64 -0.45
N ARG A 110 -0.26 0.87 0.24
CA ARG A 110 1.19 1.00 0.15
C ARG A 110 1.70 -0.09 -0.77
N VAL A 111 2.33 0.32 -1.87
CA VAL A 111 2.97 -0.61 -2.80
C VAL A 111 4.46 -0.60 -2.50
N THR A 112 5.01 -1.78 -2.22
CA THR A 112 6.45 -1.99 -2.08
C THR A 112 6.89 -2.90 -3.20
N ILE A 113 7.89 -2.46 -3.97
CA ILE A 113 8.50 -3.26 -5.03
C ILE A 113 9.92 -3.56 -4.59
N GLY A 114 10.27 -4.85 -4.56
CA GLY A 114 11.61 -5.32 -4.26
C GLY A 114 12.12 -6.17 -5.41
N THR A 115 13.31 -5.86 -5.90
CA THR A 115 14.05 -6.71 -6.84
C THR A 115 14.97 -7.65 -6.08
N PHE A 116 15.08 -8.89 -6.53
CA PHE A 116 16.03 -9.88 -6.02
C PHE A 116 16.85 -10.43 -7.19
N GLY A 117 18.15 -10.62 -7.00
CA GLY A 117 19.08 -11.03 -8.05
C GLY A 117 20.29 -10.10 -8.15
N GLU A 118 21.00 -10.18 -9.28
CA GLU A 118 22.12 -9.29 -9.57
C GLU A 118 21.65 -7.82 -9.66
N PRO A 119 22.44 -6.85 -9.17
CA PRO A 119 22.08 -5.44 -9.22
C PRO A 119 21.77 -4.98 -10.66
N LEU A 120 20.72 -4.17 -10.82
CA LEU A 120 20.51 -3.43 -12.06
C LEU A 120 21.62 -2.38 -12.18
N THR A 121 22.61 -2.63 -13.05
CA THR A 121 23.68 -1.67 -13.32
C THR A 121 23.17 -0.59 -14.26
N GLY A 122 23.12 0.66 -13.82
CA GLY A 122 22.89 1.80 -14.71
C GLY A 122 24.14 2.12 -15.54
N GLU A 123 23.95 2.46 -16.82
CA GLU A 123 24.96 3.19 -17.61
C GLU A 123 24.78 4.70 -17.47
#